data_AF-A0A0H5RQZ5-F1
#
_entry.id   AF-A0A0H5RQZ5-F1
#
_cell.length_a   1.000
_cell.length_b   1.000
_cell.length_c   1.000
_cell.angle_alpha   90.00
_cell.angle_beta   90.00
_cell.angle_gamma   90.00
#
_symmetry.space_group_name_H-M   'P 1'
#
loop_
_entity.id
_entity.type
_entity.pdbx_description
1 polymer ?
#
loop_
_entity_poly.entity_id
_entity_poly.type
_entity_poly.pdbx_seq_one_letter_code
_entity_poly.pdbx_strand_id
1 'polypeptide(L)'
;MKIVPDWDLTSSTTLYYNGGAYFQLSSNDESTRILARYEQQSDRAAIVLVKVGKGKALLSGVHFEFDPESAFPDEPEGKPLVNELRQHDQHRRAFVQELLKRVGF
;
A
#
# COMPACT_ATOMS: atom_id res chain seq x y z
N MET A 1 -2.21 3.37 -8.71
CA MET A 1 -2.43 1.90 -8.64
C MET A 1 -3.47 1.60 -7.58
N LYS A 2 -4.41 0.70 -7.86
CA LYS A 2 -5.41 0.27 -6.87
C LYS A 2 -4.98 -1.02 -6.19
N ILE A 3 -5.15 -1.06 -4.88
CA ILE A 3 -4.93 -2.25 -4.06
C ILE A 3 -6.20 -2.60 -3.27
N VAL A 4 -6.39 -3.88 -3.01
CA VAL A 4 -7.52 -4.43 -2.25
C VAL A 4 -7.00 -4.92 -0.90
N PRO A 5 -7.51 -4.42 0.23
CA PRO A 5 -7.15 -4.91 1.55
C PRO A 5 -7.70 -6.32 1.80
N ASP A 6 -6.91 -7.14 2.49
CA ASP A 6 -7.29 -8.53 2.79
C ASP A 6 -8.43 -8.62 3.84
N TRP A 7 -8.75 -7.50 4.51
CA TRP A 7 -9.85 -7.41 5.48
C TRP A 7 -11.14 -6.79 4.94
N ASP A 8 -11.13 -6.25 3.71
CA ASP A 8 -12.32 -5.72 3.04
C ASP A 8 -12.17 -5.88 1.52
N LEU A 9 -12.63 -7.01 1.01
CA LEU A 9 -12.54 -7.34 -0.41
C LEU A 9 -13.51 -6.54 -1.29
N THR A 10 -14.35 -5.69 -0.70
CA THR A 10 -15.36 -4.90 -1.43
C THR A 10 -14.89 -3.49 -1.76
N SER A 11 -13.77 -3.04 -1.15
CA SER A 11 -13.20 -1.73 -1.38
C SER A 11 -11.78 -1.81 -1.94
N SER A 12 -11.37 -0.77 -2.66
CA SER A 12 -9.98 -0.60 -3.09
C SER A 12 -9.45 0.78 -2.75
N THR A 13 -8.14 0.87 -2.54
CA THR A 13 -7.43 2.11 -2.22
C THR A 13 -6.46 2.47 -3.34
N THR A 14 -6.51 3.72 -3.79
CA THR A 14 -5.58 4.27 -4.78
C THR A 14 -4.31 4.75 -4.08
N LEU A 15 -3.16 4.19 -4.50
CA LEU A 15 -1.82 4.57 -4.05
C LEU A 15 -0.89 4.85 -5.24
N TYR A 16 0.15 5.63 -4.99
CA TYR A 16 1.20 5.86 -5.98
C TYR A 16 2.02 4.58 -6.21
N TYR A 17 2.40 4.35 -7.47
CA TYR A 17 3.17 3.20 -7.90
C TYR A 17 4.03 3.58 -9.11
N ASN A 18 5.34 3.37 -8.98
CA ASN A 18 6.33 3.63 -10.02
C ASN A 18 7.30 2.44 -10.15
N GLY A 19 6.76 1.29 -10.54
CA GLY A 19 7.55 0.07 -10.73
C GLY A 19 7.95 -0.64 -9.43
N GLY A 20 7.12 -0.59 -8.39
CA GLY A 20 7.37 -1.29 -7.14
C GLY A 20 7.22 -2.81 -7.21
N ALA A 21 7.65 -3.50 -6.16
CA ALA A 21 7.68 -4.95 -6.12
C ALA A 21 6.31 -5.59 -5.82
N TYR A 22 6.21 -6.90 -6.00
CA TYR A 22 5.23 -7.73 -5.31
C TYR A 22 5.97 -8.73 -4.42
N PHE A 23 5.29 -9.24 -3.40
CA PHE A 23 5.88 -10.21 -2.46
C PHE A 23 5.39 -11.61 -2.79
N GLN A 24 6.33 -12.48 -3.17
CA GLN A 24 6.06 -13.90 -3.37
C GLN A 24 6.34 -14.64 -2.05
N LEU A 25 5.30 -15.26 -1.49
CA LEU A 25 5.42 -16.04 -0.26
C LEU A 25 5.63 -17.52 -0.59
N SER A 26 6.46 -18.19 0.22
CA SER A 26 6.56 -19.65 0.16
C SER A 26 5.33 -20.29 0.80
N SER A 27 4.95 -21.50 0.37
CA SER A 27 3.82 -22.24 0.97
C SER A 27 3.99 -22.52 2.46
N ASN A 28 5.22 -22.48 2.98
CA ASN A 28 5.55 -22.83 4.35
C ASN A 28 5.84 -21.58 5.20
N ASP A 29 5.58 -20.38 4.68
CA ASP A 29 5.80 -19.14 5.42
C ASP A 29 4.59 -18.82 6.31
N GLU A 30 4.72 -19.18 7.59
CA GLU A 30 3.74 -18.85 8.63
C GLU A 30 4.02 -17.50 9.31
N SER A 31 5.15 -16.88 8.99
CA SER A 31 5.62 -15.65 9.64
C SER A 31 5.10 -14.38 8.97
N THR A 32 4.60 -14.51 7.74
CA THR A 32 4.14 -13.40 6.91
C THR A 32 2.64 -13.44 6.68
N ARG A 33 1.98 -12.30 6.89
CA ARG A 33 0.58 -12.09 6.57
C ARG A 33 0.44 -11.12 5.40
N ILE A 34 -0.36 -11.46 4.42
CA ILE A 34 -0.74 -10.55 3.33
C ILE A 34 -1.76 -9.55 3.88
N LEU A 35 -1.52 -8.27 3.62
CA LEU A 35 -2.40 -7.18 4.06
C LEU A 35 -3.15 -6.54 2.89
N ALA A 36 -2.55 -6.51 1.70
CA ALA A 36 -3.23 -6.04 0.50
C ALA A 36 -2.65 -6.66 -0.77
N ARG A 37 -3.47 -6.72 -1.82
CA ARG A 37 -3.15 -7.26 -3.14
C ARG A 37 -3.39 -6.23 -4.23
N TYR A 38 -2.70 -6.35 -5.36
CA TYR A 38 -2.99 -5.49 -6.50
C TYR A 38 -4.36 -5.85 -7.09
N GLU A 39 -5.24 -4.86 -7.31
CA GLU A 39 -6.63 -5.10 -7.75
C GLU A 39 -6.68 -5.89 -9.07
N GLN A 40 -5.78 -5.56 -10.00
CA GLN A 40 -5.71 -6.19 -11.32
C GLN A 40 -4.88 -7.49 -11.33
N GLN A 41 -4.21 -7.83 -10.22
CA GLN A 41 -3.31 -8.98 -10.09
C GLN A 41 -3.49 -9.59 -8.70
N SER A 42 -4.65 -10.21 -8.47
CA SER A 42 -5.08 -10.69 -7.14
C SER A 42 -4.14 -11.73 -6.53
N ASP A 43 -3.38 -12.46 -7.35
CA ASP A 43 -2.33 -13.38 -6.91
C ASP A 43 -1.11 -12.66 -6.31
N ARG A 44 -0.89 -11.39 -6.66
CA ARG A 44 0.28 -10.60 -6.25
C ARG A 44 0.02 -9.79 -4.99
N ALA A 45 0.71 -10.15 -3.92
CA ALA A 45 0.70 -9.39 -2.67
C ALA A 45 1.44 -8.05 -2.85
N ALA A 46 0.74 -6.95 -2.58
CA ALA A 46 1.27 -5.59 -2.65
C ALA A 46 1.83 -5.12 -1.30
N ILE A 47 1.24 -5.57 -0.19
CA ILE A 47 1.64 -5.19 1.17
C ILE A 47 1.60 -6.44 2.05
N VAL A 48 2.67 -6.67 2.82
CA VAL A 48 2.78 -7.79 3.76
C VAL A 48 3.29 -7.33 5.13
N LEU A 49 2.88 -8.06 6.17
CA LEU A 49 3.34 -7.89 7.54
C LEU A 49 4.11 -9.14 7.97
N VAL A 50 5.39 -8.97 8.28
CA VAL A 50 6.31 -10.06 8.61
C VAL A 50 6.67 -10.01 10.09
N LYS A 51 6.65 -11.14 10.78
CA LYS A 51 7.21 -11.25 12.13
C LYS A 51 8.74 -11.34 12.05
N VAL A 52 9.44 -10.41 12.69
CA VAL A 52 10.91 -10.36 12.70
C VAL A 52 11.40 -10.34 14.15
N GLY A 53 11.91 -11.48 14.63
CA GLY A 53 12.30 -11.67 16.02
C GLY A 53 11.13 -11.39 16.98
N LYS A 54 11.29 -10.39 17.85
CA LYS A 54 10.25 -9.92 18.78
C LYS A 54 9.36 -8.82 18.20
N GLY A 55 9.66 -8.32 17.01
CA GLY A 55 8.95 -7.22 16.35
C GLY A 55 8.18 -7.66 15.10
N LYS A 56 7.71 -6.67 14.37
CA LYS A 56 7.04 -6.82 13.08
C LYS A 56 7.62 -5.83 12.07
N ALA A 57 7.66 -6.20 10.80
CA ALA A 57 8.03 -5.35 9.68
C ALA A 57 6.86 -5.27 8.70
N LEU A 58 6.50 -4.06 8.29
CA LEU A 58 5.55 -3.80 7.22
C LEU A 58 6.32 -3.56 5.93
N LEU A 59 6.11 -4.41 4.92
CA LEU A 59 6.74 -4.25 3.61
C LEU A 59 5.66 -3.84 2.60
N SER A 60 5.97 -2.86 1.75
CA SER A 60 5.05 -2.31 0.77
C SER A 60 5.72 -2.20 -0.59
N GLY A 61 5.04 -2.67 -1.64
CA GLY A 61 5.40 -2.45 -3.03
C GLY A 61 4.81 -1.18 -3.61
N VAL A 62 3.94 -0.50 -2.86
CA VAL A 62 3.31 0.78 -3.22
C VAL A 62 3.78 1.88 -2.27
N HIS A 63 3.75 3.12 -2.74
CA HIS A 63 4.24 4.25 -1.95
C HIS A 63 3.11 4.86 -1.10
N PHE A 64 3.41 5.07 0.18
CA PHE A 64 2.55 5.85 1.07
C PHE A 64 2.92 7.33 0.94
N GLU A 65 2.36 8.00 -0.05
CA GLU A 65 2.61 9.44 -0.22
C GLU A 65 1.90 10.23 0.89
N PHE A 66 2.68 10.82 1.78
CA PHE A 66 2.18 11.69 2.85
C PHE A 66 1.69 13.03 2.29
N ASP A 67 2.45 13.60 1.36
CA ASP A 67 2.12 14.84 0.65
C ASP A 67 2.46 14.69 -0.85
N PRO A 68 1.44 14.48 -1.70
CA PRO A 68 1.63 14.40 -3.15
C PRO A 68 2.25 15.66 -3.76
N GLU A 69 2.06 16.84 -3.18
CA GLU A 69 2.56 18.11 -3.74
C GLU A 69 4.08 18.20 -3.60
N SER A 70 4.59 17.82 -2.44
CA SER A 70 6.03 17.78 -2.18
C SER A 70 6.76 16.69 -2.98
N ALA A 71 6.05 15.63 -3.39
CA ALA A 71 6.62 14.54 -4.19
C ALA A 71 6.80 14.91 -5.68
N PHE A 72 6.01 15.86 -6.19
CA PHE A 72 6.04 16.29 -7.59
C PHE A 72 6.08 17.83 -7.71
N PRO A 73 7.15 18.49 -7.21
CA PRO A 73 7.24 19.94 -7.28
C PRO A 73 7.39 20.40 -8.74
N ASP A 74 6.54 21.33 -9.17
CA ASP A 74 6.68 22.11 -10.40
C ASP A 74 6.70 21.36 -11.75
N GLU A 75 6.33 20.07 -11.78
CA GLU A 75 6.17 19.31 -13.03
C GLU A 75 4.73 19.41 -13.57
N PRO A 76 4.47 20.05 -14.73
CA PRO A 76 3.14 20.12 -15.32
C PRO A 76 2.53 18.72 -15.55
N GLU A 77 3.39 17.75 -15.85
CA GLU A 77 3.08 16.35 -16.08
C GLU A 77 2.65 15.61 -14.81
N GLY A 78 3.09 16.08 -13.62
CA GLY A 78 2.71 15.54 -12.32
C GLY A 78 1.34 16.00 -11.82
N LYS A 79 0.78 17.09 -12.36
CA LYS A 79 -0.51 17.67 -11.89
C LYS A 79 -1.68 16.69 -11.92
N PRO A 80 -1.90 15.88 -12.98
CA PRO A 80 -2.97 14.89 -12.99
C PRO A 80 -2.82 13.85 -11.86
N LEU A 81 -1.60 13.39 -11.62
CA LEU A 81 -1.29 12.42 -10.56
C LEU A 81 -1.51 13.04 -9.17
N VAL A 82 -1.03 14.26 -8.94
CA VAL A 82 -1.26 15.00 -7.68
C VAL A 82 -2.76 15.16 -7.44
N ASN A 83 -3.53 15.51 -8.46
CA ASN A 83 -4.99 15.65 -8.35
C ASN A 83 -5.67 14.33 -7.99
N GLU A 84 -5.29 13.22 -8.63
CA GLU A 84 -5.81 11.88 -8.30
C GLU A 84 -5.48 11.51 -6.85
N LEU A 85 -4.23 11.72 -6.42
CA LEU A 85 -3.81 11.43 -5.05
C LEU A 85 -4.54 12.32 -4.03
N ARG A 86 -4.83 13.59 -4.33
CA ARG A 86 -5.62 14.47 -3.47
C ARG A 86 -7.08 13.99 -3.37
N GLN A 87 -7.69 13.59 -4.47
CA GLN A 87 -9.08 13.09 -4.48
C GLN A 87 -9.25 11.86 -3.58
N HIS A 88 -8.20 11.07 -3.41
CA HIS A 88 -8.20 9.87 -2.59
C HIS A 88 -7.50 10.03 -1.23
N ASP A 89 -7.15 11.25 -0.80
CA ASP A 89 -6.30 11.47 0.38
C ASP A 89 -6.93 10.94 1.68
N GLN A 90 -8.21 11.22 1.91
CA GLN A 90 -8.92 10.74 3.12
C GLN A 90 -8.94 9.22 3.20
N HIS A 91 -9.22 8.54 2.08
CA HIS A 91 -9.21 7.08 2.01
C HIS A 91 -7.79 6.52 2.19
N ARG A 92 -6.77 7.13 1.56
CA ARG A 92 -5.37 6.75 1.72
C ARG A 92 -4.92 6.87 3.17
N ARG A 93 -5.26 7.97 3.85
CA ARG A 93 -4.95 8.19 5.27
C ARG A 93 -5.61 7.15 6.18
N ALA A 94 -6.89 6.89 5.98
CA ALA A 94 -7.61 5.87 6.76
C ALA A 94 -7.00 4.47 6.55
N PHE A 95 -6.64 4.14 5.31
CA PHE A 95 -5.95 2.89 4.98
C PHE A 95 -4.59 2.77 5.67
N VAL A 96 -3.75 3.82 5.61
CA VAL A 96 -2.44 3.83 6.28
C VAL A 96 -2.58 3.74 7.80
N GLN A 97 -3.57 4.42 8.39
CA GLN A 97 -3.87 4.28 9.82
C GLN A 97 -4.22 2.83 10.20
N GLU A 98 -4.99 2.13 9.37
CA GLU A 98 -5.31 0.74 9.61
C GLU A 98 -4.10 -0.19 9.48
N LEU A 99 -3.18 0.10 8.55
CA LEU A 99 -1.89 -0.59 8.48
C LEU A 99 -1.05 -0.39 9.74
N LEU A 100 -0.95 0.85 10.23
CA LEU A 100 -0.18 1.19 11.44
C LEU A 100 -0.72 0.45 12.69
N LYS A 101 -2.04 0.36 12.86
CA LYS A 101 -2.66 -0.43 13.93
C LYS A 101 -2.25 -1.91 13.89
N ARG A 102 -2.09 -2.49 12.70
CA ARG A 102 -1.67 -3.90 12.53
C ARG A 102 -0.22 -4.13 12.93
N VAL A 103 0.63 -3.13 12.68
CA VAL A 103 2.02 -3.12 13.14
C VAL A 103 2.07 -2.94 14.67
N GLY A 104 1.17 -2.14 15.23
CA GLY A 104 1.03 -1.92 16.67
C GLY A 104 1.16 -0.45 17.09
N PHE A 105 0.87 0.49 16.19
CA PHE A 105 0.85 1.94 16.42
C PHE A 105 -0.57 2.49 16.37
#